data_AF-A0A432RTR7-F1
#
_entry.id   AF-A0A432RTR7-F1
#
_cell.length_a   1.000
_cell.length_b   1.000
_cell.length_c   1.000
_cell.angle_alpha   90.00
_cell.angle_beta   90.00
_cell.angle_gamma   90.00
#
_symmetry.space_group_name_H-M   'P 1'
#
loop_
_entity.id
_entity.type
_entity.pdbx_description
1 polymer ?
#
loop_
_entity_poly.entity_id
_entity_poly.type
_entity_poly.pdbx_seq_one_letter_code
_entity_poly.pdbx_strand_id
1 'polypeptide(L)'
;MLERQQELIEVMTRVDGVAPGSGLKKHRKMTISPFVMLRGASSVFYQDLANMTFRLPDEIESWPLTMVMGDCHVSNFGFFSEEGSHGEDVIFAPNDFDDACVGHAGWDLLRFGTSLLLCTDHCQGIVEGRYQPLEPLNKNKVVEASEARLALTAFWQSYRDTCQQLLDKDMDYRHVLQDFPEEHLLYKLEQKARRRQVDGEDFLSKSSLAKAVDLEQRPLRFREIPEKFKIIEDGSTYRLIEQVFSPYVDDTIHHIVERVGAGTGSVNMKRYYLLVGPEDVT
;
A
#
# COMPACT_ATOMS: atom_id res chain seq x y z
N MET A 1 21.67 18.90 -13.96
CA MET A 1 20.69 18.08 -14.71
C MET A 1 21.24 16.70 -15.08
N LEU A 2 22.43 16.58 -15.68
CA LEU A 2 23.02 15.26 -16.01
C LEU A 2 23.28 14.38 -14.78
N GLU A 3 23.75 14.97 -13.68
CA GLU A 3 24.04 14.24 -12.43
C GLU A 3 22.78 13.61 -11.81
N ARG A 4 21.70 14.40 -11.65
CA ARG A 4 20.42 13.88 -11.13
C ARG A 4 19.82 12.78 -11.99
N GLN A 5 19.90 12.92 -13.31
CA GLN A 5 19.41 11.88 -14.22
C GLN A 5 20.16 10.57 -14.02
N GLN A 6 21.48 10.65 -13.84
CA GLN A 6 22.33 9.49 -13.59
C GLN A 6 21.98 8.82 -12.25
N GLU A 7 21.80 9.59 -11.18
CA GLU A 7 21.37 9.08 -9.87
C GLU A 7 20.03 8.31 -9.97
N LEU A 8 19.05 8.89 -10.66
CA LEU A 8 17.75 8.25 -10.85
C LEU A 8 17.86 6.94 -11.63
N ILE A 9 18.68 6.92 -12.68
CA ILE A 9 18.94 5.69 -13.46
C ILE A 9 19.57 4.64 -12.56
N GLU A 10 20.57 4.99 -11.75
CA GLU A 10 21.28 4.06 -10.88
C GLU A 10 20.35 3.46 -9.81
N VAL A 11 19.61 4.30 -9.07
CA VAL A 11 18.69 3.85 -8.01
C VAL A 11 17.60 2.96 -8.58
N MET A 12 16.96 3.38 -9.67
CA MET A 12 15.87 2.63 -10.28
C MET A 12 16.36 1.32 -10.92
N THR A 13 17.55 1.31 -11.53
CA THR A 13 18.14 0.08 -12.08
C THR A 13 18.47 -0.91 -10.98
N ARG A 14 19.04 -0.43 -9.86
CA ARG A 14 19.36 -1.27 -8.70
C ARG A 14 18.11 -1.93 -8.12
N VAL A 15 17.02 -1.18 -8.04
CA VAL A 15 15.76 -1.59 -7.40
C VAL A 15 14.88 -2.45 -8.30
N ASP A 16 14.67 -2.01 -9.54
CA ASP A 16 13.77 -2.68 -10.49
C ASP A 16 14.49 -3.72 -11.36
N GLY A 17 15.81 -3.85 -11.23
CA GLY A 17 16.66 -4.76 -12.01
C GLY A 17 16.84 -4.37 -13.49
N VAL A 18 16.22 -3.27 -13.92
CA VAL A 18 16.28 -2.74 -15.29
C VAL A 18 16.30 -1.22 -15.29
N ALA A 19 16.98 -0.63 -16.27
CA ALA A 19 17.05 0.82 -16.39
C ALA A 19 15.69 1.44 -16.78
N PRO A 20 15.41 2.68 -16.35
CA PRO A 20 14.31 3.48 -16.89
C PRO A 20 14.33 3.53 -18.42
N GLY A 21 13.16 3.38 -19.05
CA GLY A 21 13.05 3.36 -20.51
C GLY A 21 13.19 1.96 -21.15
N SER A 22 13.55 0.93 -20.39
CA SER A 22 13.60 -0.48 -20.84
C SER A 22 12.27 -1.07 -21.32
N GLY A 23 11.15 -0.38 -21.07
CA GLY A 23 9.80 -0.84 -21.41
C GLY A 23 9.03 -1.45 -20.24
N LEU A 24 9.62 -1.47 -19.03
CA LEU A 24 8.92 -1.90 -17.82
C LEU A 24 7.64 -1.07 -17.62
N LYS A 25 6.48 -1.74 -17.49
CA LYS A 25 5.17 -1.07 -17.37
C LYS A 25 5.12 -0.11 -16.20
N LYS A 26 5.74 -0.47 -15.06
CA LYS A 26 5.86 0.39 -13.87
C LYS A 26 6.53 1.73 -14.22
N HIS A 27 7.67 1.71 -14.91
CA HIS A 27 8.38 2.92 -15.32
C HIS A 27 7.54 3.82 -16.21
N ARG A 28 6.80 3.26 -17.17
CA ARG A 28 5.88 4.04 -18.02
C ARG A 28 4.74 4.68 -17.22
N LYS A 29 4.24 4.02 -16.18
CA LYS A 29 3.22 4.62 -15.30
C LYS A 29 3.78 5.80 -14.50
N MET A 30 5.01 5.66 -13.98
CA MET A 30 5.65 6.71 -13.19
C MET A 30 5.88 8.01 -13.96
N THR A 31 5.94 7.98 -15.30
CA THR A 31 6.09 9.20 -16.10
C THR A 31 4.82 10.05 -16.16
N ILE A 32 3.69 9.58 -15.62
CA ILE A 32 2.40 10.29 -15.71
C ILE A 32 2.44 11.59 -14.92
N SER A 33 3.04 11.61 -13.74
CA SER A 33 3.18 12.81 -12.91
C SER A 33 4.17 12.55 -11.75
N PRO A 34 4.68 13.61 -11.10
CA PRO A 34 5.51 13.47 -9.90
C PRO A 34 4.85 12.65 -8.79
N PHE A 35 3.52 12.74 -8.64
CA PHE A 35 2.77 11.93 -7.67
C PHE A 35 2.88 10.43 -7.95
N VAL A 36 2.69 10.03 -9.20
CA VAL A 36 2.76 8.60 -9.59
C VAL A 36 4.20 8.09 -9.49
N MET A 37 5.20 8.94 -9.75
CA MET A 37 6.60 8.62 -9.49
C MET A 37 6.85 8.39 -8.00
N LEU A 38 6.42 9.32 -7.12
CA LEU A 38 6.63 9.21 -5.67
C LEU A 38 6.12 7.85 -5.16
N ARG A 39 4.90 7.47 -5.55
CA ARG A 39 4.28 6.17 -5.20
C ARG A 39 5.00 4.96 -5.77
N GLY A 40 5.70 5.10 -6.89
CA GLY A 40 6.33 3.99 -7.59
C GLY A 40 7.81 3.81 -7.24
N ALA A 41 8.43 4.75 -6.55
CA ALA A 41 9.87 4.78 -6.31
C ALA A 41 10.21 5.32 -4.92
N SER A 42 9.74 4.64 -3.86
CA SER A 42 10.10 4.91 -2.47
C SER A 42 11.63 4.99 -2.27
N SER A 43 12.36 4.07 -2.90
CA SER A 43 13.82 4.03 -2.90
C SER A 43 14.52 5.32 -3.35
N VAL A 44 13.94 6.07 -4.29
CA VAL A 44 14.50 7.36 -4.72
C VAL A 44 14.34 8.41 -3.63
N PHE A 45 13.18 8.48 -2.97
CA PHE A 45 12.95 9.39 -1.85
C PHE A 45 13.92 9.12 -0.70
N TYR A 46 14.15 7.84 -0.36
CA TYR A 46 15.10 7.47 0.69
C TYR A 46 16.56 7.70 0.27
N GLN A 47 16.90 7.50 -1.00
CA GLN A 47 18.24 7.86 -1.50
C GLN A 47 18.47 9.37 -1.39
N ASP A 48 17.48 10.19 -1.73
CA ASP A 48 17.58 11.66 -1.65
C ASP A 48 17.77 12.12 -0.20
N LEU A 49 17.05 11.51 0.73
CA LEU A 49 17.20 11.77 2.15
C LEU A 49 18.60 11.34 2.66
N ALA A 50 19.05 10.13 2.28
CA ALA A 50 20.38 9.63 2.64
C ALA A 50 21.53 10.49 2.04
N ASN A 51 21.32 11.03 0.84
CA ASN A 51 22.25 11.94 0.17
C ASN A 51 22.11 13.40 0.66
N MET A 52 21.22 13.67 1.62
CA MET A 52 20.97 15.01 2.16
C MET A 52 20.50 16.03 1.11
N THR A 53 19.86 15.56 0.04
CA THR A 53 19.22 16.40 -1.00
C THR A 53 18.05 17.19 -0.40
N PHE A 54 17.37 16.59 0.57
CA PHE A 54 16.55 17.26 1.57
C PHE A 54 16.83 16.61 2.93
N ARG A 55 16.42 17.27 4.01
CA ARG A 55 16.63 16.81 5.38
C ARG A 55 15.35 17.01 6.18
N LEU A 56 15.19 16.21 7.23
CA LEU A 56 14.17 16.52 8.23
C LEU A 56 14.69 17.67 9.12
N PRO A 57 13.81 18.40 9.80
CA PRO A 57 14.21 19.29 10.88
C PRO A 57 14.97 18.50 11.97
N ASP A 58 16.04 19.08 12.49
CA ASP A 58 16.91 18.46 13.52
C ASP A 58 16.09 18.00 14.74
N GLU A 59 15.04 18.75 15.11
CA GLU A 59 14.16 18.39 16.22
C GLU A 59 13.40 17.08 15.95
N ILE A 60 12.99 16.84 14.70
CA ILE A 60 12.29 15.60 14.30
C ILE A 60 13.28 14.43 14.22
N GLU A 61 14.49 14.66 13.73
CA GLU A 61 15.54 13.62 13.71
C GLU A 61 16.00 13.24 15.13
N SER A 62 15.86 14.15 16.10
CA SER A 62 16.19 13.88 17.51
C SER A 62 15.21 12.94 18.22
N TRP A 63 14.04 12.68 17.64
CA TRP A 63 13.05 11.76 18.23
C TRP A 63 13.55 10.31 18.22
N PRO A 64 13.12 9.48 19.20
CA PRO A 64 13.44 8.05 19.19
C PRO A 64 13.01 7.38 17.88
N LEU A 65 13.82 6.41 17.45
CA LEU A 65 13.46 5.57 16.31
C LEU A 65 12.20 4.75 16.61
N THR A 66 11.38 4.55 15.59
CA THR A 66 10.12 3.80 15.67
C THR A 66 9.95 2.94 14.42
N MET A 67 8.93 2.08 14.41
CA MET A 67 8.49 1.40 13.19
C MET A 67 7.81 2.39 12.26
N VAL A 68 8.34 2.55 11.06
CA VAL A 68 7.76 3.35 9.97
C VAL A 68 7.22 2.43 8.89
N MET A 69 6.20 2.89 8.18
CA MET A 69 5.61 2.22 7.03
C MET A 69 6.56 2.21 5.82
N GLY A 70 7.39 3.24 5.66
CA GLY A 70 8.33 3.35 4.56
C GLY A 70 7.71 3.94 3.29
N ASP A 71 6.60 3.37 2.83
CA ASP A 71 5.87 3.89 1.67
C ASP A 71 4.63 4.71 2.04
N CYS A 72 4.73 5.54 3.08
CA CYS A 72 3.57 6.30 3.57
C CYS A 72 3.15 7.42 2.61
N HIS A 73 2.01 7.22 1.92
CA HIS A 73 1.44 8.20 0.99
C HIS A 73 -0.09 8.10 0.92
N VAL A 74 -0.78 9.16 0.47
CA VAL A 74 -2.27 9.25 0.48
C VAL A 74 -3.00 8.07 -0.18
N SER A 75 -2.41 7.40 -1.17
CA SER A 75 -3.01 6.23 -1.83
C SER A 75 -2.67 4.87 -1.20
N ASN A 76 -1.96 4.82 -0.07
CA ASN A 76 -1.57 3.59 0.63
C ASN A 76 -2.42 3.31 1.88
N PHE A 77 -3.59 3.95 1.95
CA PHE A 77 -4.59 3.72 2.98
C PHE A 77 -5.85 3.13 2.35
N GLY A 78 -6.53 2.25 3.07
CA GLY A 78 -7.77 1.69 2.58
C GLY A 78 -8.43 0.75 3.57
N PHE A 79 -9.47 0.09 3.08
CA PHE A 79 -10.29 -0.82 3.87
C PHE A 79 -9.88 -2.26 3.67
N PHE A 80 -9.69 -2.97 4.77
CA PHE A 80 -9.48 -4.41 4.84
C PHE A 80 -10.06 -4.94 6.14
N SER A 81 -10.20 -6.25 6.24
CA SER A 81 -10.69 -6.93 7.43
C SER A 81 -9.56 -7.15 8.44
N GLU A 82 -9.82 -6.92 9.73
CA GLU A 82 -8.81 -6.89 10.80
C GLU A 82 -7.99 -8.19 10.90
N GLU A 83 -8.64 -9.34 10.71
CA GLU A 83 -8.02 -10.68 10.77
C GLU A 83 -8.13 -11.44 9.43
N GLY A 84 -7.99 -10.71 8.31
CA GLY A 84 -8.17 -11.30 6.99
C GLY A 84 -9.59 -11.86 6.83
N SER A 85 -9.77 -13.08 6.32
CA SER A 85 -11.10 -13.64 6.10
C SER A 85 -11.90 -13.99 7.37
N HIS A 86 -11.29 -13.93 8.55
CA HIS A 86 -11.92 -14.28 9.83
C HIS A 86 -12.47 -13.06 10.58
N GLY A 87 -11.96 -11.86 10.28
CA GLY A 87 -12.42 -10.63 10.93
C GLY A 87 -13.82 -10.25 10.46
N GLU A 88 -14.72 -10.02 11.41
CA GLU A 88 -16.06 -9.45 11.14
C GLU A 88 -16.00 -7.93 10.87
N ASP A 89 -14.93 -7.30 11.34
CA ASP A 89 -14.74 -5.86 11.30
C ASP A 89 -13.87 -5.41 10.11
N VAL A 90 -14.35 -4.34 9.48
CA VAL A 90 -13.67 -3.63 8.38
C VAL A 90 -13.05 -2.37 8.94
N ILE A 91 -11.73 -2.30 8.88
CA ILE A 91 -10.96 -1.18 9.40
C ILE A 91 -10.35 -0.36 8.26
N PHE A 92 -10.13 0.92 8.51
CA PHE A 92 -9.38 1.82 7.65
C PHE A 92 -7.98 2.05 8.21
N ALA A 93 -6.96 1.61 7.48
CA ALA A 93 -5.58 1.65 7.95
C ALA A 93 -4.59 1.73 6.76
N PRO A 94 -3.29 1.91 7.03
CA PRO A 94 -2.26 1.72 6.02
C PRO A 94 -2.24 0.27 5.52
N ASN A 95 -2.08 0.06 4.21
CA ASN A 95 -2.30 -1.25 3.56
C ASN A 95 -1.03 -1.98 3.11
N ASP A 96 0.12 -1.31 3.06
CA ASP A 96 1.34 -1.86 2.44
C ASP A 96 2.55 -1.59 3.34
N PHE A 97 3.17 -2.66 3.82
CA PHE A 97 4.31 -2.63 4.72
C PHE A 97 5.57 -3.26 4.10
N ASP A 98 5.61 -3.43 2.77
CA ASP A 98 6.76 -4.00 2.08
C ASP A 98 8.08 -3.21 2.33
N ASP A 99 7.96 -1.90 2.56
CA ASP A 99 9.09 -0.98 2.84
C ASP A 99 9.21 -0.61 4.33
N ALA A 100 8.47 -1.29 5.22
CA ALA A 100 8.47 -0.98 6.63
C ALA A 100 9.83 -1.30 7.29
N CYS A 101 10.29 -0.40 8.15
CA CYS A 101 11.57 -0.57 8.85
C CYS A 101 11.61 0.22 10.16
N VAL A 102 12.68 0.06 10.93
CA VAL A 102 12.98 0.95 12.06
C VAL A 102 13.60 2.22 11.51
N GLY A 103 13.01 3.38 11.82
CA GLY A 103 13.41 4.66 11.28
C GLY A 103 12.90 5.86 12.06
N HIS A 104 13.18 7.06 11.57
CA HIS A 104 12.63 8.28 12.15
C HIS A 104 11.18 8.46 11.71
N ALA A 105 10.28 8.73 12.66
CA ALA A 105 8.86 8.99 12.36
C ALA A 105 8.67 10.09 11.31
N GLY A 106 9.60 11.07 11.26
CA GLY A 106 9.63 12.13 10.26
C GLY A 106 9.67 11.65 8.81
N TRP A 107 10.20 10.46 8.53
CA TRP A 107 10.24 9.90 7.18
C TRP A 107 8.84 9.72 6.60
N ASP A 108 7.96 9.04 7.33
CA ASP A 108 6.56 8.84 6.91
C ASP A 108 5.79 10.15 6.90
N LEU A 109 5.98 10.99 7.90
CA LEU A 109 5.28 12.28 8.00
C LEU A 109 5.61 13.20 6.83
N LEU A 110 6.89 13.31 6.47
CA LEU A 110 7.35 14.09 5.33
C LEU A 110 6.83 13.47 4.02
N ARG A 111 6.98 12.16 3.84
CA ARG A 111 6.56 11.46 2.62
C ARG A 111 5.05 11.59 2.39
N PHE A 112 4.24 11.42 3.43
CA PHE A 112 2.80 11.58 3.37
C PHE A 112 2.42 13.03 3.01
N GLY A 113 3.01 14.01 3.69
CA GLY A 113 2.78 15.43 3.42
C GLY A 113 3.16 15.83 1.99
N THR A 114 4.32 15.37 1.49
CA THR A 114 4.72 15.55 0.09
C THR A 114 3.71 14.91 -0.86
N SER A 115 3.21 13.71 -0.54
CA SER A 115 2.23 13.01 -1.38
C SER A 115 0.92 13.78 -1.52
N LEU A 116 0.45 14.48 -0.46
CA LEU A 116 -0.75 15.31 -0.52
C LEU A 116 -0.61 16.47 -1.51
N LEU A 117 0.53 17.17 -1.47
CA LEU A 117 0.82 18.27 -2.37
C LEU A 117 0.95 17.79 -3.83
N LEU A 118 1.67 16.69 -4.05
CA LEU A 118 1.81 16.11 -5.39
C LEU A 118 0.50 15.54 -5.93
N CYS A 119 -0.34 14.95 -5.07
CA CYS A 119 -1.67 14.48 -5.45
C CYS A 119 -2.55 15.65 -5.92
N THR A 120 -2.46 16.78 -5.25
CA THR A 120 -3.16 18.02 -5.63
C THR A 120 -2.72 18.48 -7.03
N ASP A 121 -1.40 18.60 -7.26
CA ASP A 121 -0.87 18.93 -8.59
C ASP A 121 -1.25 17.89 -9.65
N HIS A 122 -1.28 16.60 -9.30
CA HIS A 122 -1.70 15.54 -10.20
C HIS A 122 -3.15 15.73 -10.66
N CYS A 123 -4.08 15.95 -9.71
CA CYS A 123 -5.48 16.18 -10.03
C CYS A 123 -5.69 17.45 -10.86
N GLN A 124 -5.03 18.54 -10.48
CA GLN A 124 -5.08 19.80 -11.23
C GLN A 124 -4.51 19.63 -12.65
N GLY A 125 -3.37 18.98 -12.78
CA GLY A 125 -2.72 18.71 -14.05
C GLY A 125 -3.52 17.80 -14.96
N ILE A 126 -4.36 16.89 -14.43
CA ILE A 126 -5.30 16.13 -15.25
C ILE A 126 -6.38 17.05 -15.85
N VAL A 127 -6.98 17.94 -15.03
CA VAL A 127 -8.01 18.88 -15.51
C VAL A 127 -7.45 19.88 -16.52
N GLU A 128 -6.21 20.32 -16.32
CA GLU A 128 -5.49 21.22 -17.24
C GLU A 128 -4.93 20.50 -18.49
N GLY A 129 -5.01 19.17 -18.55
CA GLY A 129 -4.48 18.38 -19.66
C GLY A 129 -2.96 18.20 -19.67
N ARG A 130 -2.27 18.57 -18.58
CA ARG A 130 -0.83 18.29 -18.37
C ARG A 130 -0.56 16.80 -18.18
N TYR A 131 -1.47 16.09 -17.52
CA TYR A 131 -1.32 14.68 -17.18
C TYR A 131 -2.47 13.84 -17.73
N GLN A 132 -2.13 12.67 -18.26
CA GLN A 132 -3.13 11.70 -18.69
C GLN A 132 -3.45 10.74 -17.52
N PRO A 133 -4.71 10.68 -17.05
CA PRO A 133 -5.03 9.83 -15.91
C PRO A 133 -4.98 8.35 -16.30
N LEU A 134 -4.58 7.49 -15.35
CA LEU A 134 -4.60 6.03 -15.53
C LEU A 134 -6.03 5.47 -15.63
N GLU A 135 -6.96 6.11 -14.93
CA GLU A 135 -8.38 5.74 -14.90
C GLU A 135 -9.23 6.97 -15.22
N PRO A 136 -10.39 6.80 -15.88
CA PRO A 136 -11.28 7.92 -16.16
C PRO A 136 -11.72 8.60 -14.86
N LEU A 137 -11.53 9.92 -14.76
CA LEU A 137 -12.05 10.69 -13.64
C LEU A 137 -13.56 10.89 -13.82
N ASN A 138 -14.35 10.37 -12.87
CA ASN A 138 -15.80 10.53 -12.85
C ASN A 138 -16.26 11.90 -12.29
N LYS A 139 -15.35 12.73 -11.78
CA LYS A 139 -15.66 14.00 -11.12
C LYS A 139 -14.66 15.08 -11.50
N ASN A 140 -15.17 16.26 -11.82
CA ASN A 140 -14.38 17.45 -12.16
C ASN A 140 -14.00 18.29 -10.93
N LYS A 141 -13.97 17.70 -9.73
CA LYS A 141 -13.58 18.43 -8.53
C LYS A 141 -12.09 18.26 -8.32
N VAL A 142 -11.34 19.33 -8.51
CA VAL A 142 -9.95 19.46 -8.10
C VAL A 142 -9.89 20.20 -6.77
N VAL A 143 -8.86 19.88 -6.01
CA VAL A 143 -8.54 20.55 -4.76
C VAL A 143 -7.58 21.70 -5.10
N GLU A 144 -7.84 22.89 -4.56
CA GLU A 144 -6.97 24.04 -4.75
C GLU A 144 -5.69 23.92 -3.91
N ALA A 145 -4.61 24.58 -4.34
CA ALA A 145 -3.36 24.59 -3.57
C ALA A 145 -3.51 25.19 -2.14
N SER A 146 -4.50 26.05 -1.91
CA SER A 146 -4.86 26.53 -0.57
C SER A 146 -5.49 25.43 0.28
N GLU A 147 -6.41 24.65 -0.29
CA GLU A 147 -7.07 23.53 0.39
C GLU A 147 -6.09 22.42 0.72
N ALA A 148 -5.12 22.14 -0.16
CA ALA A 148 -4.04 21.18 0.12
C ALA A 148 -3.18 21.60 1.33
N ARG A 149 -2.91 22.90 1.48
CA ARG A 149 -2.18 23.44 2.66
C ARG A 149 -3.00 23.36 3.94
N LEU A 150 -4.32 23.57 3.86
CA LEU A 150 -5.23 23.34 4.98
C LEU A 150 -5.25 21.87 5.39
N ALA A 151 -5.33 20.95 4.42
CA ALA A 151 -5.28 19.52 4.66
C ALA A 151 -3.95 19.08 5.30
N LEU A 152 -2.82 19.63 4.83
CA LEU A 152 -1.51 19.37 5.44
C LEU A 152 -1.46 19.87 6.89
N THR A 153 -1.98 21.07 7.16
CA THR A 153 -2.04 21.62 8.52
C THR A 153 -2.92 20.75 9.43
N ALA A 154 -4.08 20.33 8.94
CA ALA A 154 -4.98 19.43 9.66
C ALA A 154 -4.30 18.08 9.94
N PHE A 155 -3.56 17.52 8.98
CA PHE A 155 -2.80 16.28 9.17
C PHE A 155 -1.80 16.39 10.34
N TRP A 156 -0.98 17.44 10.36
CA TRP A 156 -0.01 17.64 11.44
C TRP A 156 -0.67 17.86 12.80
N GLN A 157 -1.78 18.61 12.81
CA GLN A 157 -2.56 18.84 14.02
C GLN A 157 -3.15 17.53 14.55
N SER A 158 -3.78 16.73 13.67
CA SER A 158 -4.31 15.41 14.02
C SER A 158 -3.23 14.47 14.53
N TYR A 159 -2.04 14.42 13.90
CA TYR A 159 -0.94 13.58 14.38
C TYR A 159 -0.52 13.96 15.81
N ARG A 160 -0.36 15.26 16.07
CA ARG A 160 -0.03 15.78 17.40
C ARG A 160 -1.13 15.46 18.42
N ASP A 161 -2.39 15.67 18.06
CA ASP A 161 -3.53 15.43 18.94
C ASP A 161 -3.64 13.94 19.28
N THR A 162 -3.40 13.05 18.32
CA THR A 162 -3.33 11.60 18.55
C THR A 162 -2.18 11.25 19.51
N CYS A 163 -0.99 11.81 19.32
CA CYS A 163 0.12 11.61 20.27
C CYS A 163 -0.26 12.07 21.69
N GLN A 164 -0.95 13.20 21.81
CA GLN A 164 -1.41 13.73 23.09
C GLN A 164 -2.46 12.80 23.74
N GLN A 165 -3.44 12.33 22.97
CA GLN A 165 -4.46 11.38 23.45
C GLN A 165 -3.86 10.07 23.94
N LEU A 166 -2.80 9.58 23.29
CA LEU A 166 -2.06 8.40 23.74
C LEU A 166 -1.34 8.64 25.08
N LEU A 167 -0.76 9.84 25.28
CA LEU A 167 -0.12 10.22 26.55
C LEU A 167 -1.13 10.37 27.69
N ASP A 168 -2.27 11.00 27.38
CA ASP A 168 -3.36 11.22 28.33
C ASP A 168 -4.16 9.92 28.61
N LYS A 169 -3.90 8.87 27.82
CA LYS A 169 -4.59 7.56 27.85
C LYS A 169 -6.08 7.66 27.50
N ASP A 170 -6.44 8.69 26.75
CA ASP A 170 -7.76 8.82 26.13
C ASP A 170 -7.90 7.91 24.90
N MET A 171 -6.77 7.41 24.37
CA MET A 171 -6.70 6.47 23.25
C MET A 171 -5.70 5.35 23.54
N ASP A 172 -5.97 4.14 23.02
CA ASP A 172 -5.06 2.98 23.02
C ASP A 172 -4.31 2.91 21.67
N TYR A 173 -3.06 2.47 21.66
CA TYR A 173 -2.28 2.32 20.41
C TYR A 173 -2.84 1.25 19.46
N ARG A 174 -3.75 0.39 19.95
CA ARG A 174 -4.51 -0.60 19.17
C ARG A 174 -5.82 -0.02 18.62
N HIS A 175 -6.07 1.28 18.78
CA HIS A 175 -7.25 1.92 18.23
C HIS A 175 -7.26 1.82 16.70
N VAL A 176 -8.38 1.37 16.15
CA VAL A 176 -8.64 1.24 14.71
C VAL A 176 -9.74 2.20 14.28
N LEU A 177 -9.68 2.64 13.02
CA LEU A 177 -10.71 3.50 12.43
C LEU A 177 -11.75 2.66 11.71
N GLN A 178 -12.99 2.70 12.19
CA GLN A 178 -14.14 2.01 11.62
C GLN A 178 -15.44 2.75 12.02
N ASP A 179 -16.58 2.26 11.54
CA ASP A 179 -17.92 2.73 11.89
C ASP A 179 -18.11 4.22 11.59
N PHE A 180 -17.75 4.63 10.38
CA PHE A 180 -17.85 6.02 9.97
C PHE A 180 -19.32 6.46 9.88
N PRO A 181 -19.69 7.67 10.33
CA PRO A 181 -21.07 8.15 10.23
C PRO A 181 -21.44 8.46 8.76
N GLU A 182 -22.74 8.48 8.44
CA GLU A 182 -23.23 8.52 7.04
C GLU A 182 -22.72 9.74 6.25
N GLU A 183 -22.55 10.88 6.92
CA GLU A 183 -22.01 12.11 6.36
C GLU A 183 -20.50 12.07 6.08
N HIS A 184 -19.79 11.09 6.64
CA HIS A 184 -18.35 10.97 6.50
C HIS A 184 -17.94 10.51 5.09
N LEU A 185 -16.83 11.06 4.59
CA LEU A 185 -16.31 10.76 3.25
C LEU A 185 -16.08 9.26 3.04
N LEU A 186 -15.62 8.56 4.08
CA LEU A 186 -15.26 7.15 4.01
C LEU A 186 -16.46 6.20 4.17
N TYR A 187 -17.64 6.68 4.61
CA TYR A 187 -18.79 5.81 4.88
C TYR A 187 -19.17 4.94 3.68
N LYS A 188 -19.33 5.52 2.50
CA LYS A 188 -19.68 4.75 1.29
C LYS A 188 -18.60 3.75 0.88
N LEU A 189 -17.33 4.05 1.18
CA LEU A 189 -16.21 3.14 0.91
C LEU A 189 -16.18 2.00 1.92
N GLU A 190 -16.47 2.28 3.19
CA GLU A 190 -16.63 1.29 4.24
C GLU A 190 -17.79 0.34 3.95
N GLN A 191 -18.99 0.85 3.64
CA GLN A 191 -20.15 0.03 3.28
C GLN A 191 -19.86 -0.86 2.06
N LYS A 192 -19.11 -0.33 1.09
CA LYS A 192 -18.66 -1.10 -0.07
C LYS A 192 -17.67 -2.20 0.33
N ALA A 193 -16.79 -1.98 1.30
CA ALA A 193 -15.89 -3.00 1.82
C ALA A 193 -16.65 -4.07 2.63
N ARG A 194 -17.59 -3.67 3.51
CA ARG A 194 -18.48 -4.57 4.27
C ARG A 194 -19.42 -5.42 3.40
N ARG A 195 -19.77 -4.96 2.20
CA ARG A 195 -20.50 -5.81 1.23
C ARG A 195 -19.61 -6.85 0.56
N ARG A 196 -18.29 -6.65 0.55
CA ARG A 196 -17.31 -7.46 -0.20
C ARG A 196 -16.48 -8.41 0.68
N GLN A 197 -16.55 -8.27 1.99
CA GLN A 197 -15.99 -9.23 2.94
C GLN A 197 -16.74 -10.56 2.88
N VAL A 198 -16.22 -11.57 3.57
CA VAL A 198 -16.89 -12.88 3.71
C VAL A 198 -18.30 -12.66 4.26
N ASP A 199 -19.27 -13.43 3.77
CA ASP A 199 -20.72 -13.30 4.05
C ASP A 199 -21.41 -12.00 3.58
N GLY A 200 -20.67 -11.05 3.01
CA GLY A 200 -21.24 -9.87 2.37
C GLY A 200 -21.99 -10.19 1.07
N GLU A 201 -23.06 -9.44 0.77
CA GLU A 201 -23.91 -9.62 -0.43
C GLU A 201 -23.13 -9.63 -1.76
N ASP A 202 -22.02 -8.87 -1.84
CA ASP A 202 -21.17 -8.76 -3.02
C ASP A 202 -19.92 -9.65 -2.96
N PHE A 203 -19.73 -10.48 -1.92
CA PHE A 203 -18.51 -11.28 -1.74
C PHE A 203 -18.16 -12.09 -2.99
N LEU A 204 -19.05 -12.99 -3.39
CA LEU A 204 -18.82 -13.91 -4.52
C LEU A 204 -18.58 -13.18 -5.84
N SER A 205 -19.20 -12.01 -6.04
CA SER A 205 -19.15 -11.30 -7.33
C SER A 205 -18.08 -10.22 -7.41
N LYS A 206 -17.68 -9.61 -6.29
CA LYS A 206 -16.79 -8.44 -6.25
C LYS A 206 -15.53 -8.62 -5.40
N SER A 207 -15.48 -9.58 -4.47
CA SER A 207 -14.29 -9.81 -3.64
C SER A 207 -13.09 -10.26 -4.47
N SER A 208 -11.90 -9.77 -4.11
CA SER A 208 -10.64 -10.24 -4.69
C SER A 208 -10.34 -11.69 -4.30
N LEU A 209 -10.67 -12.08 -3.06
CA LEU A 209 -10.46 -13.43 -2.54
C LEU A 209 -11.35 -14.43 -3.29
N ALA A 210 -12.66 -14.18 -3.35
CA ALA A 210 -13.61 -15.07 -4.04
C ALA A 210 -13.28 -15.26 -5.54
N LYS A 211 -12.71 -14.23 -6.18
CA LYS A 211 -12.24 -14.31 -7.57
C LYS A 211 -10.91 -15.05 -7.74
N ALA A 212 -10.11 -15.12 -6.69
CA ALA A 212 -8.80 -15.76 -6.72
C ALA A 212 -8.88 -17.25 -6.37
N VAL A 213 -9.89 -17.67 -5.59
CA VAL A 213 -10.03 -19.02 -5.06
C VAL A 213 -11.12 -19.78 -5.80
N ASP A 214 -10.86 -21.06 -6.07
CA ASP A 214 -11.87 -22.01 -6.51
C ASP A 214 -12.64 -22.51 -5.28
N LEU A 215 -13.80 -21.91 -5.03
CA LEU A 215 -14.64 -22.21 -3.87
C LEU A 215 -15.44 -23.52 -4.05
N GLU A 216 -15.44 -24.12 -5.24
CA GLU A 216 -16.11 -25.39 -5.52
C GLU A 216 -15.14 -26.58 -5.41
N GLN A 217 -13.84 -26.33 -5.59
CA GLN A 217 -12.80 -27.34 -5.45
C GLN A 217 -12.49 -27.67 -3.99
N ARG A 218 -12.15 -28.95 -3.74
CA ARG A 218 -11.72 -29.46 -2.45
C ARG A 218 -10.51 -30.40 -2.60
N PRO A 219 -9.40 -30.21 -1.83
CA PRO A 219 -9.15 -29.08 -0.92
C PRO A 219 -9.16 -27.74 -1.67
N LEU A 220 -9.41 -26.63 -0.96
CA LEU A 220 -9.47 -25.32 -1.58
C LEU A 220 -8.16 -24.96 -2.29
N ARG A 221 -8.25 -24.32 -3.45
CA ARG A 221 -7.09 -23.88 -4.23
C ARG A 221 -7.31 -22.53 -4.87
N PHE A 222 -6.21 -21.89 -5.22
CA PHE A 222 -6.25 -20.74 -6.12
C PHE A 222 -6.69 -21.20 -7.51
N ARG A 223 -7.53 -20.41 -8.18
CA ARG A 223 -7.89 -20.61 -9.59
C ARG A 223 -6.67 -20.48 -10.48
N GLU A 224 -6.69 -21.19 -11.60
CA GLU A 224 -5.67 -21.05 -12.64
C GLU A 224 -5.89 -19.74 -13.40
N ILE A 225 -5.16 -18.70 -12.99
CA ILE A 225 -5.17 -17.38 -13.60
C ILE A 225 -3.72 -17.07 -14.00
N PRO A 226 -3.21 -17.56 -15.16
CA PRO A 226 -1.79 -17.53 -15.50
C PRO A 226 -1.17 -16.13 -15.52
N GLU A 227 -1.96 -15.10 -15.82
CA GLU A 227 -1.53 -13.70 -15.77
C GLU A 227 -1.35 -13.16 -14.34
N LYS A 228 -1.83 -13.89 -13.33
CA LYS A 228 -1.73 -13.51 -11.93
C LYS A 228 -0.97 -14.50 -11.05
N PHE A 229 -1.15 -15.79 -11.28
CA PHE A 229 -0.70 -16.86 -10.41
C PHE A 229 0.11 -17.86 -11.22
N LYS A 230 1.29 -18.19 -10.70
CA LYS A 230 2.13 -19.25 -11.21
C LYS A 230 2.18 -20.36 -10.18
N ILE A 231 1.90 -21.58 -10.62
CA ILE A 231 1.98 -22.78 -9.79
C ILE A 231 3.45 -23.07 -9.49
N ILE A 232 3.73 -23.48 -8.24
CA ILE A 232 5.05 -23.88 -7.79
C ILE A 232 5.20 -25.39 -8.04
N GLU A 233 5.77 -25.74 -9.20
CA GLU A 233 5.93 -27.15 -9.61
C GLU A 233 7.02 -27.89 -8.82
N ASP A 234 8.03 -27.16 -8.32
CA ASP A 234 9.09 -27.75 -7.52
C ASP A 234 8.63 -28.01 -6.08
N GLY A 235 8.40 -29.29 -5.77
CA GLY A 235 7.96 -29.72 -4.45
C GLY A 235 8.94 -29.42 -3.32
N SER A 236 10.23 -29.20 -3.62
CA SER A 236 11.20 -28.79 -2.58
C SER A 236 11.00 -27.32 -2.18
N THR A 237 10.86 -26.42 -3.16
CA THR A 237 10.53 -25.00 -2.96
C THR A 237 9.18 -24.85 -2.26
N TYR A 238 8.16 -25.61 -2.69
CA TYR A 238 6.84 -25.55 -2.08
C TYR A 238 6.89 -25.84 -0.57
N ARG A 239 7.50 -26.97 -0.18
CA ARG A 239 7.62 -27.37 1.23
C ARG A 239 8.46 -26.38 2.04
N LEU A 240 9.50 -25.80 1.44
CA LEU A 240 10.30 -24.79 2.12
C LEU A 240 9.44 -23.56 2.46
N ILE A 241 8.65 -23.06 1.50
CA ILE A 241 7.77 -21.90 1.73
C ILE A 241 6.75 -22.24 2.81
N GLU A 242 6.08 -23.39 2.69
CA GLU A 242 5.11 -23.86 3.69
C GLU A 242 5.71 -23.92 5.10
N GLN A 243 6.90 -24.51 5.26
CA GLN A 243 7.58 -24.63 6.56
C GLN A 243 8.02 -23.28 7.13
N VAL A 244 8.47 -22.36 6.27
CA VAL A 244 8.96 -21.05 6.71
C VAL A 244 7.80 -20.15 7.15
N PHE A 245 6.67 -20.21 6.46
CA PHE A 245 5.54 -19.30 6.69
C PHE A 245 4.46 -19.86 7.62
N SER A 246 4.40 -21.18 7.85
CA SER A 246 3.42 -21.77 8.77
C SER A 246 3.43 -21.19 10.19
N PRO A 247 4.55 -20.73 10.80
CA PRO A 247 4.52 -20.11 12.12
C PRO A 247 3.92 -18.70 12.15
N TYR A 248 3.67 -18.09 10.99
CA TYR A 248 3.17 -16.71 10.85
C TYR A 248 1.73 -16.65 10.36
N VAL A 249 1.05 -17.79 10.28
CA VAL A 249 -0.36 -17.89 9.90
C VAL A 249 -1.10 -18.66 11.00
N ASP A 250 -2.35 -18.28 11.25
CA ASP A 250 -3.12 -18.83 12.37
C ASP A 250 -3.66 -20.24 12.10
N ASP A 251 -3.65 -20.68 10.84
CA ASP A 251 -4.38 -21.84 10.33
C ASP A 251 -3.55 -22.63 9.30
N THR A 252 -4.14 -23.69 8.73
CA THR A 252 -3.47 -24.55 7.75
C THR A 252 -3.30 -23.87 6.39
N ILE A 253 -2.11 -24.02 5.79
CA ILE A 253 -1.84 -23.59 4.41
C ILE A 253 -2.37 -24.67 3.44
N HIS A 254 -3.43 -24.36 2.69
CA HIS A 254 -4.05 -25.26 1.72
C HIS A 254 -3.41 -25.22 0.34
N HIS A 255 -2.95 -24.05 -0.09
CA HIS A 255 -2.36 -23.88 -1.41
C HIS A 255 -1.42 -22.67 -1.47
N ILE A 256 -0.33 -22.76 -2.23
CA ILE A 256 0.66 -21.70 -2.39
C ILE A 256 0.85 -21.43 -3.88
N VAL A 257 0.81 -20.16 -4.28
CA VAL A 257 1.12 -19.72 -5.65
C VAL A 257 2.11 -18.55 -5.64
N GLU A 258 2.93 -18.46 -6.67
CA GLU A 258 3.73 -17.27 -6.95
C GLU A 258 2.86 -16.19 -7.61
N ARG A 259 2.88 -14.97 -7.07
CA ARG A 259 2.13 -13.82 -7.60
C ARG A 259 2.94 -13.15 -8.71
N VAL A 260 2.48 -13.31 -9.95
CA VAL A 260 3.14 -12.76 -11.14
C VAL A 260 2.74 -11.30 -11.37
N GLY A 261 3.72 -10.45 -11.71
CA GLY A 261 3.47 -9.06 -12.10
C GLY A 261 3.07 -8.12 -10.96
N ALA A 262 3.20 -8.57 -9.70
CA ALA A 262 3.11 -7.75 -8.50
C ALA A 262 4.31 -8.08 -7.60
N GLY A 263 5.47 -7.50 -7.92
CA GLY A 263 6.64 -7.53 -7.02
C GLY A 263 6.52 -6.44 -5.95
N THR A 264 7.26 -6.58 -4.85
CA THR A 264 7.50 -5.45 -3.94
C THR A 264 8.27 -4.40 -4.73
N GLY A 265 7.85 -3.14 -4.68
CA GLY A 265 8.34 -2.08 -5.56
C GLY A 265 9.83 -1.76 -5.43
N SER A 266 10.52 -2.33 -4.44
CA SER A 266 11.81 -1.88 -3.93
C SER A 266 12.96 -2.90 -4.07
N VAL A 267 12.69 -4.21 -4.18
CA VAL A 267 13.76 -5.24 -4.09
C VAL A 267 13.63 -6.45 -5.03
N ASN A 268 12.69 -6.43 -5.99
CA ASN A 268 12.49 -7.52 -6.95
C ASN A 268 12.31 -8.91 -6.28
N MET A 269 11.75 -8.94 -5.08
CA MET A 269 11.47 -10.18 -4.35
C MET A 269 10.28 -10.89 -4.99
N LYS A 270 10.36 -12.22 -5.03
CA LYS A 270 9.21 -13.05 -5.38
C LYS A 270 8.15 -12.91 -4.30
N ARG A 271 6.90 -12.71 -4.73
CA ARG A 271 5.74 -12.64 -3.84
C ARG A 271 4.98 -13.96 -3.93
N TYR A 272 4.65 -14.53 -2.78
CA TYR A 272 3.87 -15.76 -2.67
C TYR A 272 2.54 -15.44 -2.00
N TYR A 273 1.46 -16.00 -2.54
CA TYR A 273 0.14 -15.96 -1.91
C TYR A 273 -0.12 -17.34 -1.30
N LEU A 274 -0.46 -17.34 -0.02
CA LEU A 274 -0.80 -18.53 0.76
C LEU A 274 -2.31 -18.51 0.98
N LEU A 275 -2.98 -19.59 0.61
CA LEU A 275 -4.38 -19.81 0.93
C LEU A 275 -4.42 -20.50 2.30
N VAL A 276 -4.90 -19.79 3.30
CA VAL A 276 -4.93 -20.23 4.70
C VAL A 276 -6.37 -20.44 5.13
N GLY A 277 -6.62 -21.47 5.92
CA GLY A 277 -7.91 -21.72 6.56
C GLY A 277 -7.91 -23.02 7.36
N PRO A 278 -9.03 -23.39 8.00
CA PRO A 278 -9.11 -24.56 8.87
C PRO A 278 -8.71 -25.85 8.17
N GLU A 279 -8.12 -26.80 8.90
CA GLU A 279 -7.65 -28.08 8.33
C GLU A 279 -8.79 -28.87 7.65
N ASP A 280 -10.00 -28.82 8.22
CA ASP A 280 -11.17 -29.59 7.79
C ASP A 280 -12.01 -28.93 6.67
N VAL A 281 -11.47 -27.96 5.92
CA VAL A 281 -12.18 -27.38 4.77
C VAL A 281 -12.18 -28.38 3.59
N THR A 282 -12.99 -29.44 3.74
CA THR A 282 -13.27 -30.49 2.74
C THR A 282 -14.38 -30.17 1.78
#